data_AF-A0A1G7H381-F1
#
_entry.id   AF-A0A1G7H381-F1
#
_cell.length_a   1.000
_cell.length_b   1.000
_cell.length_c   1.000
_cell.angle_alpha   90.00
_cell.angle_beta   90.00
_cell.angle_gamma   90.00
#
_symmetry.space_group_name_H-M   'P 1'
#
loop_
_entity.id
_entity.type
_entity.pdbx_description
1 polymer ?
#
loop_
_entity_poly.entity_id
_entity_poly.type
_entity_poly.pdbx_seq_one_letter_code
_entity_poly.pdbx_strand_id
1 'polypeptide(L)' 'MAPLRLALLLERLRRPKVFPKPLPALVRQHLEVRPPLSLDLPYYAARRERGYALIPWDRYMEEAERALEEAARL' A
#
# COMPACT_ATOMS: atom_id res chain seq x y z
N MET A 1 -32.67 -17.02 37.50
CA MET A 1 -31.38 -17.12 36.76
C MET A 1 -30.92 -15.84 36.06
N ALA A 2 -31.74 -14.78 35.98
CA ALA A 2 -31.36 -13.50 35.36
C ALA A 2 -30.23 -12.66 36.04
N PRO A 3 -30.05 -12.63 37.38
CA PRO A 3 -29.14 -11.65 38.00
C PRO A 3 -27.66 -11.95 37.74
N LEU A 4 -27.30 -13.23 37.56
CA LEU A 4 -25.93 -13.65 37.25
C LEU A 4 -25.46 -13.17 35.88
N ARG A 5 -26.35 -13.17 34.88
CA ARG A 5 -26.03 -12.66 33.53
C ARG A 5 -25.75 -11.17 33.55
N LEU A 6 -26.53 -10.40 34.32
CA LEU A 6 -26.34 -8.96 34.43
C LEU A 6 -25.02 -8.63 35.15
N ALA A 7 -24.71 -9.33 36.24
CA ALA A 7 -23.44 -9.17 36.95
C ALA A 7 -22.23 -9.44 36.05
N LEU A 8 -22.29 -10.49 35.22
CA LEU A 8 -21.24 -10.82 34.24
C LEU A 8 -21.07 -9.77 33.14
N LEU A 9 -22.17 -9.18 32.65
CA LEU A 9 -22.13 -8.10 31.66
C LEU A 9 -21.50 -6.84 32.22
N LEU A 10 -21.84 -6.49 33.47
CA LEU A 10 -21.30 -5.32 34.15
C LEU A 10 -19.81 -5.50 34.46
N GLU A 11 -19.36 -6.69 34.82
CA GLU A 11 -17.92 -6.98 35.03
C GLU A 11 -17.12 -6.79 33.73
N ARG A 12 -17.65 -7.27 32.59
CA ARG A 12 -17.04 -7.07 31.26
C ARG A 12 -16.93 -5.61 30.85
N LEU A 13 -17.84 -4.75 31.30
CA LEU A 13 -17.83 -3.31 31.01
C LEU A 13 -16.93 -2.52 31.96
N ARG A 14 -16.66 -3.06 33.16
CA ARG A 14 -15.84 -2.39 34.20
C ARG A 14 -14.37 -2.25 33.81
N ARG A 15 -13.88 -3.09 32.89
CA ARG A 15 -12.50 -3.03 32.40
C ARG A 15 -12.47 -2.36 31.02
N PRO A 16 -11.92 -1.15 30.89
CA PRO A 16 -11.68 -0.59 29.57
C PRO A 16 -10.74 -1.55 28.82
N LYS A 17 -11.18 -2.06 27.67
CA LYS A 17 -10.27 -2.74 26.74
C LYS A 17 -9.26 -1.70 26.29
N VAL A 18 -8.08 -1.74 26.90
CA VAL A 18 -6.93 -0.98 26.43
C VAL A 18 -6.47 -1.69 25.16
N PHE A 19 -6.98 -1.23 24.03
CA PHE A 19 -6.37 -1.59 22.75
C PHE A 19 -5.02 -0.88 22.72
N PRO A 20 -3.89 -1.61 22.76
CA PRO A 20 -2.61 -0.95 22.57
C PRO A 20 -2.68 -0.25 21.22
N LYS A 21 -2.20 1.01 21.15
CA LYS A 21 -2.00 1.66 19.86
C LYS A 21 -1.24 0.67 18.97
N PRO A 22 -1.69 0.39 17.74
CA PRO A 22 -0.90 -0.43 16.84
C PRO A 22 0.49 0.18 16.78
N LEU A 23 1.52 -0.68 16.78
CA LEU A 23 2.88 -0.22 16.55
C LEU A 23 2.85 0.70 15.31
N PRO A 24 3.55 1.85 15.33
CA PRO A 24 3.63 2.69 14.16
C PRO A 24 3.98 1.77 13.00
N ALA A 25 3.12 1.78 11.97
CA ALA A 25 3.41 1.03 10.75
C ALA A 25 4.85 1.36 10.38
N LEU A 26 5.64 0.36 10.00
CA LEU A 26 6.93 0.60 9.37
C LEU A 26 6.63 1.32 8.06
N VAL A 27 6.42 2.64 8.16
CA VAL A 27 6.32 3.56 7.05
C VAL A 27 7.74 3.58 6.54
N ARG A 28 8.05 2.63 5.66
CA ARG A 28 9.17 2.82 4.74
C ARG A 28 8.90 4.19 4.13
N GLN A 29 9.85 5.12 4.30
CA GLN A 29 9.89 6.30 3.47
C GLN A 29 9.97 5.77 2.05
N HIS A 30 8.81 5.67 1.41
CA HIS A 30 8.75 5.51 -0.01
C HIS A 30 9.17 6.89 -0.49
N LEU A 31 10.49 7.06 -0.71
CA LEU A 31 10.98 8.06 -1.66
C LEU A 31 10.02 7.94 -2.83
N GLU A 32 9.21 8.96 -3.04
CA GLU A 32 8.13 8.92 -4.01
C GLU A 32 8.72 8.36 -5.31
N VAL A 33 8.39 7.11 -5.64
CA VAL A 33 8.97 6.41 -6.80
C VAL A 33 8.52 7.09 -8.09
N ARG A 34 7.56 8.02 -7.98
CA ARG A 34 7.08 8.84 -9.06
C ARG A 34 7.76 10.19 -8.98
N PRO A 35 8.80 10.44 -9.80
CA PRO A 35 9.25 11.81 -10.01
C PRO A 35 8.06 12.70 -10.37
N PRO A 36 8.08 13.99 -10.00
CA PRO A 36 7.08 14.94 -10.49
C PRO A 36 7.03 14.87 -12.02
N LEU A 37 5.81 14.91 -12.57
CA LEU A 37 5.61 14.84 -14.02
C LEU A 37 6.47 15.90 -14.71
N SER A 38 7.49 15.44 -15.44
CA SER A 38 8.34 16.28 -16.27
C SER A 38 7.97 16.10 -17.73
N LEU A 39 7.94 17.18 -18.50
CA LEU A 39 7.72 17.14 -19.95
C LEU A 39 8.99 16.75 -20.71
N ASP A 40 10.14 16.72 -20.04
CA ASP A 40 11.45 16.44 -20.65
C ASP A 40 11.70 14.93 -20.81
N LEU A 41 10.80 14.08 -20.28
CA LEU A 41 10.90 12.64 -20.37
C LEU A 41 9.88 12.08 -21.37
N PRO A 42 10.24 11.03 -22.14
CA PRO A 42 9.26 10.33 -22.96
C PRO A 42 8.29 9.54 -22.07
N TYR A 43 7.04 9.43 -22.51
CA TYR A 43 6.00 8.67 -21.81
C TYR A 43 5.48 7.53 -22.66
N TYR A 44 5.34 6.37 -22.04
CA TYR A 44 4.70 5.20 -22.63
C TYR A 44 3.23 5.13 -22.25
N ALA A 45 2.37 4.88 -23.23
CA ALA A 45 0.93 4.70 -23.01
C ALA A 45 0.63 3.25 -22.63
N ALA A 46 0.47 2.99 -21.33
CA ALA A 46 0.10 1.68 -20.82
C ALA A 46 -1.42 1.53 -20.74
N ARG A 47 -1.97 0.43 -21.27
CA ARG A 47 -3.41 0.14 -21.19
C ARG A 47 -3.81 -0.15 -19.74
N ARG A 48 -4.91 0.44 -19.28
CA ARG A 48 -5.57 0.15 -18.01
C ARG A 48 -7.03 -0.23 -18.24
N GLU A 49 -7.69 -0.73 -17.20
CA GLU A 49 -9.11 -1.15 -17.25
C GLU A 49 -10.05 -0.08 -17.81
N ARG A 50 -9.73 1.21 -17.62
CA ARG A 50 -10.50 2.35 -18.15
C ARG A 50 -9.64 3.37 -18.89
N GLY A 51 -8.93 2.91 -19.93
CA GLY A 51 -8.21 3.78 -20.86
C GLY A 51 -6.70 3.56 -20.83
N TYR A 52 -5.93 4.65 -20.88
CA TYR A 52 -4.47 4.60 -20.89
C TYR A 52 -3.90 5.41 -19.73
N ALA A 53 -2.84 4.89 -19.12
CA ALA A 53 -2.00 5.61 -18.19
C ALA A 53 -0.68 5.93 -18.87
N LEU A 54 -0.25 7.18 -18.77
CA LEU A 54 1.08 7.60 -19.19
C LEU A 54 2.08 7.25 -18.09
N ILE A 55 3.05 6.40 -18.43
CA ILE A 55 4.13 6.00 -17.54
C ILE A 55 5.41 6.69 -18.04
N PRO A 56 6.10 7.48 -17.20
CA PRO A 56 7.36 8.10 -17.61
C PRO A 56 8.40 7.00 -17.87
N TRP A 57 9.21 7.19 -18.91
CA TRP A 57 10.39 6.37 -19.12
C TRP A 57 11.51 6.83 -18.19
N ASP A 58 11.33 6.59 -16.90
CA ASP A 58 12.31 6.88 -15.88
C ASP A 58 13.26 5.69 -15.65
N ARG A 59 14.24 5.89 -14.78
CA ARG A 59 15.20 4.84 -14.42
C ARG A 59 14.51 3.58 -13.88
N TYR A 60 13.38 3.71 -13.19
CA TYR A 60 12.64 2.56 -12.69
C TYR A 60 12.04 1.76 -13.85
N MET A 61 11.47 2.43 -14.86
CA MET A 61 10.98 1.77 -16.07
C MET A 61 12.11 1.04 -16.83
N GLU A 62 13.29 1.66 -16.96
CA GLU A 62 14.45 1.01 -17.58
C GLU A 62 14.94 -0.24 -16.82
N GLU A 63 14.90 -0.20 -15.48
CA GLU A 63 15.27 -1.33 -14.64
C GLU A 63 14.21 -2.45 -14.75
N ALA A 64 12.93 -2.10 -14.84
CA ALA A 64 11.84 -3.04 -15.02
C ALA A 64 11.90 -3.77 -16.37
N GLU A 65 12.11 -3.04 -17.47
CA GLU A 65 12.25 -3.64 -18.81
C GLU A 65 13.46 -4.58 -18.88
N ARG A 66 14.60 -4.20 -18.29
CA ARG A 66 15.77 -5.08 -18.19
C ARG A 66 15.45 -6.37 -17.44
N ALA A 67 14.77 -6.29 -16.30
CA ALA A 67 14.37 -7.46 -15.53
C ALA A 67 13.41 -8.37 -16.31
N LEU A 68 12.50 -7.80 -17.11
CA LEU A 68 11.61 -8.55 -17.98
C LEU A 68 12.36 -9.25 -19.13
N GLU A 69 13.31 -8.57 -19.77
CA GLU A 69 14.16 -9.18 -20.79
C GLU A 69 15.00 -10.34 -20.23
N GLU A 70 15.55 -10.18 -19.02
CA GLU A 70 16.29 -11.24 -18.34
C GLU A 70 15.39 -12.44 -18.02
N ALA A 71 14.18 -12.19 -17.51
CA ALA A 71 13.21 -13.24 -17.20
C ALA A 71 12.71 -13.99 -18.44
N ALA A 72 12.57 -13.31 -19.58
CA ALA A 72 12.13 -13.92 -20.83
C ALA A 72 13.20 -14.77 -21.54
N ARG A 73 14.48 -14.66 -21.13
CA ARG A 73 15.58 -15.49 -21.63
C ARG A 73 15.72 -16.84 -20.88
N LEU A 74 15.01 -17.02 -19.77
CA LEU A 74 14.96 -18.25 -18.98
C LEU A 74 13.83 -19.18 -19.47
#